data_AF-A0A1G8QUL1-F1
#
_entry.id   AF-A0A1G8QUL1-F1
#
_cell.length_a   1.000
_cell.length_b   1.000
_cell.length_c   1.000
_cell.angle_alpha   90.00
_cell.angle_beta   90.00
_cell.angle_gamma   90.00
#
_symmetry.space_group_name_H-M   'P 1'
#
loop_
_entity.id
_entity.type
_entity.pdbx_description
1 polymer ?
#
loop_
_entity_poly.entity_id
_entity_poly.type
_entity_poly.pdbx_seq_one_letter_code
_entity_poly.pdbx_strand_id
1 'polypeptide(L)'
;MNAFNCNTGYKPAGRIMLRKTGAGEVGLVGALRFDHRFAIKEGFGYLAHFGSEGCEVFDSAVGDQVPPDVLPYHIDYHLREPIWPRSTDPKSMMVRFIQQWPGSNIWVVYGAVDRSPVPEHLYSSTGHAWFDLRAGVLNPITAPAVEAGLTISQLGSTLPVWPGPQDEPYALCCIQSGWRPDYLEYNRLQVSLGRGQLTRAEFKTRVLGDDRLCHLISNPGEDYLRYLVCLDDLGGVEQPGPLSEKHLREREDRAAVALRNSQTA
;
A
#
# COMPACT_ATOMS: atom_id res chain seq x y z
N MET A 1 -0.89 35.45 -18.16
CA MET A 1 -2.11 34.82 -17.62
C MET A 1 -2.27 33.49 -18.32
N ASN A 2 -1.83 32.40 -17.70
CA ASN A 2 -2.00 31.07 -18.26
C ASN A 2 -3.38 30.54 -17.86
N ALA A 3 -4.08 29.97 -18.84
CA ALA A 3 -5.42 29.44 -18.71
C ALA A 3 -5.50 28.44 -17.55
N PHE A 4 -6.53 28.58 -16.71
CA PHE A 4 -6.96 27.57 -15.76
C PHE A 4 -7.30 26.30 -16.55
N ASN A 5 -6.46 25.27 -16.46
CA ASN A 5 -6.89 23.92 -16.83
C ASN A 5 -8.03 23.55 -15.88
N CYS A 6 -9.19 23.20 -16.45
CA CYS A 6 -10.33 22.71 -15.69
C CYS A 6 -9.94 21.39 -15.02
N ASN A 7 -9.65 21.43 -13.72
CA ASN A 7 -9.50 20.21 -12.92
C ASN A 7 -10.86 19.52 -12.84
N THR A 8 -10.98 18.32 -13.40
CA THR A 8 -12.20 17.52 -13.29
C THR A 8 -12.13 16.72 -11.99
N GLY A 9 -13.11 16.90 -11.12
CA GLY A 9 -13.27 16.10 -9.91
C GLY A 9 -13.93 14.75 -10.22
N TYR A 10 -13.32 13.67 -9.77
CA TYR A 10 -13.85 12.31 -9.90
C TYR A 10 -14.34 11.83 -8.54
N LYS A 11 -15.60 11.36 -8.50
CA LYS A 11 -16.25 10.84 -7.30
C LYS A 11 -16.06 9.32 -7.21
N PRO A 12 -15.17 8.80 -6.34
CA PRO A 12 -14.87 7.38 -6.27
C PRO A 12 -15.96 6.55 -5.60
N ALA A 13 -15.89 5.23 -5.76
CA ALA A 13 -16.56 4.26 -4.91
C ALA A 13 -15.53 3.35 -4.25
N GLY A 14 -15.77 2.86 -3.04
CA GLY A 14 -14.83 1.97 -2.37
C GLY A 14 -14.83 2.15 -0.85
N ARG A 15 -13.68 1.95 -0.22
CA ARG A 15 -13.51 2.05 1.23
C ARG A 15 -12.21 2.75 1.58
N ILE A 16 -12.25 3.63 2.56
CA ILE A 16 -11.07 4.28 3.13
C ILE A 16 -11.09 4.20 4.65
N MET A 17 -9.90 4.32 5.23
CA MET A 17 -9.70 4.55 6.64
C MET A 17 -8.75 5.73 6.83
N LEU A 18 -9.12 6.65 7.70
CA LEU A 18 -8.29 7.74 8.18
C LEU A 18 -7.79 7.40 9.59
N ARG A 19 -6.49 7.57 9.83
CA ARG A 19 -5.85 7.32 11.13
C ARG A 19 -5.16 8.56 11.64
N LYS A 20 -5.44 8.95 12.87
CA LYS A 20 -4.67 9.95 13.59
C LYS A 20 -3.35 9.39 14.11
N THR A 21 -2.29 10.17 13.98
CA THR A 21 -1.05 9.99 14.72
C THR A 21 -1.19 10.65 16.10
N GLY A 22 -0.30 10.30 17.03
CA GLY A 22 -0.29 10.93 18.36
C GLY A 22 0.01 12.44 18.32
N ALA A 23 0.52 12.97 17.21
CA ALA A 23 0.80 14.39 17.00
C ALA A 23 -0.35 15.16 16.33
N GLY A 24 -1.46 14.48 15.99
CA GLY A 24 -2.64 15.08 15.34
C GLY A 24 -2.61 15.06 13.81
N GLU A 25 -1.50 14.62 13.20
CA GLU A 25 -1.42 14.35 11.77
C GLU A 25 -2.31 13.16 11.41
N VAL A 26 -2.69 13.04 10.14
CA VAL A 26 -3.61 12.02 9.67
C VAL A 26 -3.04 11.30 8.45
N GLY A 27 -2.99 9.98 8.53
CA GLY A 27 -2.74 9.09 7.40
C GLY A 27 -4.05 8.55 6.83
N LEU A 28 -4.06 8.30 5.53
CA LEU A 28 -5.16 7.65 4.80
C LEU A 28 -4.64 6.36 4.15
N VAL A 29 -5.46 5.32 4.16
CA VAL A 29 -5.32 4.15 3.28
C VAL A 29 -6.71 3.68 2.84
N GLY A 30 -6.83 3.15 1.63
CA GLY A 30 -8.07 2.56 1.17
C GLY A 30 -7.97 1.89 -0.19
N ALA A 31 -9.09 1.34 -0.63
CA ALA A 31 -9.29 0.87 -2.00
C ALA A 31 -10.39 1.72 -2.64
N LEU A 32 -10.04 2.45 -3.70
CA LEU A 32 -10.96 3.30 -4.46
C LEU A 32 -11.03 2.86 -5.92
N ARG A 33 -12.26 2.81 -6.42
CA ARG A 33 -12.61 2.57 -7.81
C ARG A 33 -13.08 3.88 -8.44
N PHE A 34 -12.57 4.16 -9.63
CA PHE A 34 -12.90 5.37 -10.38
C PHE A 34 -13.54 5.05 -11.74
N ASP A 35 -14.14 6.07 -12.36
CA ASP A 35 -14.51 6.03 -13.78
C ASP A 35 -13.25 5.88 -14.65
N HIS A 36 -13.31 5.04 -15.69
CA HIS A 36 -12.17 4.74 -16.57
C HIS A 36 -11.58 5.97 -17.29
N ARG A 37 -12.30 7.09 -17.35
CA ARG A 37 -11.78 8.37 -17.87
C ARG A 37 -10.73 8.99 -16.96
N PHE A 38 -10.71 8.63 -15.67
CA PHE A 38 -9.65 9.09 -14.77
C PHE A 38 -8.37 8.29 -15.02
N ALA A 39 -7.46 8.87 -15.80
CA ALA A 39 -6.15 8.30 -16.10
C ALA A 39 -5.14 8.55 -14.95
N ILE A 40 -5.23 7.73 -13.91
CA ILE A 40 -4.30 7.79 -12.76
C ILE A 40 -2.91 7.28 -13.17
N LYS A 41 -1.87 8.05 -12.81
CA LYS A 41 -0.47 7.66 -12.91
C LYS A 41 0.00 7.19 -11.53
N GLU A 42 0.40 5.93 -11.44
CA GLU A 42 0.86 5.34 -10.19
C GLU A 42 2.01 6.15 -9.59
N GLY A 43 1.99 6.35 -8.27
CA GLY A 43 3.04 7.08 -7.56
C GLY A 43 3.05 8.60 -7.77
N PHE A 44 2.20 9.20 -8.60
CA PHE A 44 2.03 10.66 -8.67
C PHE A 44 1.08 11.18 -7.58
N GLY A 45 1.24 12.45 -7.21
CA GLY A 45 0.41 13.11 -6.20
C GLY A 45 -0.85 13.74 -6.81
N TYR A 46 -1.99 13.50 -6.19
CA TYR A 46 -3.31 14.03 -6.56
C TYR A 46 -3.97 14.71 -5.37
N LEU A 47 -4.76 15.74 -5.63
CA LEU A 47 -5.53 16.41 -4.58
C LEU A 47 -6.86 15.68 -4.38
N ALA A 48 -7.12 15.22 -3.15
CA ALA A 48 -8.43 14.74 -2.73
C ALA A 48 -9.09 15.80 -1.84
N HIS A 49 -10.36 16.12 -2.10
CA HIS A 49 -11.14 17.09 -1.33
C HIS A 49 -12.30 16.39 -0.62
N PHE A 50 -12.44 16.64 0.68
CA PHE A 50 -13.47 16.10 1.59
C PHE A 50 -14.47 17.21 1.91
N GLY A 51 -15.41 17.42 0.99
CA GLY A 51 -16.47 18.42 1.10
C GLY A 51 -17.68 17.92 1.89
N SER A 52 -18.68 18.79 2.02
CA SER A 52 -20.00 18.41 2.56
C SER A 52 -20.74 17.38 1.70
N GLU A 53 -20.41 17.31 0.41
CA GLU A 53 -21.03 16.38 -0.54
C GLU A 53 -20.31 15.03 -0.64
N GLY A 54 -19.15 14.86 0.00
CA GLY A 54 -18.35 13.65 -0.13
C GLY A 54 -16.86 13.90 -0.32
N CYS A 55 -16.20 12.88 -0.85
CA CYS A 55 -14.82 12.88 -1.32
C CYS A 55 -14.81 12.93 -2.85
N GLU A 56 -13.96 13.78 -3.41
CA GLU A 56 -13.60 13.79 -4.82
C GLU A 56 -12.08 13.88 -4.99
N VAL A 57 -11.58 13.37 -6.10
CA VAL A 57 -10.16 13.45 -6.47
C VAL A 57 -10.04 14.18 -7.80
N PHE A 58 -9.19 15.20 -7.84
CA PHE A 58 -8.94 15.96 -9.07
C PHE A 58 -7.95 15.21 -9.98
N ASP A 59 -8.21 15.25 -11.28
CA ASP A 59 -7.44 14.50 -12.28
C ASP A 59 -6.05 15.07 -12.62
N SER A 60 -5.82 16.33 -12.29
CA SER A 60 -4.51 16.92 -12.45
C SER A 60 -3.55 16.41 -11.37
N ALA A 61 -2.49 15.74 -11.81
CA ALA A 61 -1.36 15.45 -10.94
C ALA A 61 -0.73 16.77 -10.48
N VAL A 62 -0.72 16.98 -9.17
CA VAL A 62 -0.24 18.21 -8.49
C VAL A 62 1.08 17.99 -7.77
N GLY A 63 1.46 16.73 -7.52
CA GLY A 63 2.73 16.36 -6.92
C GLY A 63 3.59 15.57 -7.87
N ASP A 64 4.92 15.72 -7.72
CA ASP A 64 5.90 14.90 -8.41
C ASP A 64 5.71 13.42 -8.08
N GLN A 65 6.23 12.56 -8.96
CA GLN A 65 6.35 11.15 -8.68
C GLN A 65 7.15 10.94 -7.39
N VAL A 66 6.82 9.88 -6.63
CA VAL A 66 7.66 9.46 -5.50
C VAL A 66 9.11 9.27 -5.98
N PRO A 67 10.11 9.81 -5.26
CA PRO A 67 11.52 9.69 -5.65
C PRO A 67 11.96 8.23 -5.85
N PRO A 68 12.81 7.91 -6.84
CA PRO A 68 13.18 6.53 -7.17
C PRO A 68 13.76 5.71 -6.01
N ASP A 69 14.52 6.36 -5.14
CA ASP A 69 15.10 5.79 -3.92
C ASP A 69 14.06 5.53 -2.83
N VAL A 70 12.90 6.18 -2.89
CA VAL A 70 11.78 6.03 -1.97
C VAL A 70 10.75 5.00 -2.49
N LEU A 71 10.56 4.89 -3.81
CA LEU A 71 9.58 4.01 -4.46
C LEU A 71 9.52 2.55 -3.96
N PRO A 72 10.66 1.87 -3.68
CA PRO A 72 10.62 0.47 -3.27
C PRO A 72 9.96 0.28 -1.90
N TYR A 73 9.95 1.30 -1.04
CA TYR A 73 9.48 1.14 0.33
C TYR A 73 7.94 1.09 0.43
N HIS A 74 7.47 0.49 1.52
CA HIS A 74 6.03 0.43 1.82
C HIS A 74 5.46 1.82 2.16
N ILE A 75 4.12 1.94 2.08
CA ILE A 75 3.42 3.20 2.36
C ILE A 75 3.73 3.78 3.75
N ASP A 76 4.07 2.96 4.76
CA ASP A 76 4.47 3.48 6.08
C ASP A 76 5.73 4.35 6.03
N TYR A 77 6.66 4.03 5.12
CA TYR A 77 7.85 4.84 4.89
C TYR A 77 7.45 6.13 4.16
N HIS A 78 6.68 6.01 3.06
CA HIS A 78 6.18 7.16 2.29
C HIS A 78 5.48 8.20 3.15
N LEU A 79 4.65 7.78 4.12
CA LEU A 79 3.91 8.68 5.01
C LEU A 79 4.80 9.55 5.91
N ARG A 80 6.08 9.21 6.07
CA ARG A 80 7.06 9.95 6.88
C ARG A 80 7.99 10.82 6.03
N GLU A 81 8.02 10.58 4.73
CA GLU A 81 8.88 11.29 3.79
C GLU A 81 8.30 12.67 3.43
N PRO A 82 9.14 13.68 3.11
CA PRO A 82 8.71 15.02 2.73
C PRO A 82 8.19 15.08 1.27
N ILE A 83 7.36 14.11 0.88
CA ILE A 83 6.80 13.92 -0.47
C ILE A 83 5.32 14.33 -0.56
N TRP A 84 4.83 15.06 0.45
CA TRP A 84 3.43 15.46 0.61
C TRP A 84 3.30 16.99 0.52
N PRO A 85 3.07 17.56 -0.68
CA PRO A 85 2.77 18.98 -0.79
C PRO A 85 1.56 19.34 0.08
N ARG A 86 1.69 20.46 0.81
CA ARG A 86 0.64 20.94 1.72
C ARG A 86 -0.44 21.70 0.94
N SER A 87 -1.70 21.42 1.28
CA SER A 87 -2.83 22.25 0.86
C SER A 87 -3.10 23.33 1.90
N THR A 88 -3.54 24.51 1.46
CA THR A 88 -4.06 25.56 2.34
C THR A 88 -5.54 25.34 2.71
N ASP A 89 -6.24 24.49 1.95
CA ASP A 89 -7.61 24.09 2.26
C ASP A 89 -7.62 22.95 3.29
N PRO A 90 -8.20 23.16 4.49
CA PRO A 90 -8.25 22.15 5.55
C PRO A 90 -9.08 20.91 5.21
N LYS A 91 -9.90 20.96 4.15
CA LYS A 91 -10.68 19.82 3.67
C LYS A 91 -9.96 19.00 2.61
N SER A 92 -8.74 19.38 2.24
CA SER A 92 -8.02 18.74 1.16
C SER A 92 -6.79 18.01 1.67
N MET A 93 -6.48 16.86 1.07
CA MET A 93 -5.25 16.12 1.33
C MET A 93 -4.60 15.67 0.03
N MET A 94 -3.26 15.54 0.06
CA MET A 94 -2.53 14.89 -1.00
C MET A 94 -2.69 13.38 -0.89
N VAL A 95 -3.05 12.73 -1.99
CA VAL A 95 -3.13 11.27 -2.09
C VAL A 95 -2.28 10.78 -3.24
N ARG A 96 -1.85 9.52 -3.13
CA ARG A 96 -1.12 8.77 -4.15
C ARG A 96 -1.81 7.42 -4.34
N PHE A 97 -1.54 6.81 -5.49
CA PHE A 97 -2.20 5.58 -5.88
C PHE A 97 -1.22 4.46 -6.17
N ILE A 98 -1.62 3.22 -5.84
CA ILE A 98 -0.92 1.98 -6.17
C ILE A 98 -1.91 1.06 -6.91
N GLN A 99 -1.55 0.62 -8.12
CA GLN A 99 -2.45 -0.20 -8.94
C GLN A 99 -2.58 -1.60 -8.33
N GLN A 100 -3.81 -2.09 -8.10
CA GLN A 100 -3.99 -3.40 -7.46
C GLN A 100 -4.10 -4.53 -8.49
N TRP A 101 -5.03 -4.42 -9.44
CA TRP A 101 -5.22 -5.40 -10.52
C TRP A 101 -4.99 -4.75 -11.90
N PRO A 102 -4.16 -5.37 -12.76
CA PRO A 102 -4.01 -4.92 -14.15
C PRO A 102 -5.37 -4.83 -14.86
N GLY A 103 -5.61 -3.75 -15.60
CA GLY A 103 -6.86 -3.52 -16.34
C GLY A 103 -8.07 -3.14 -15.49
N SER A 104 -7.99 -3.21 -14.16
CA SER A 104 -9.00 -2.63 -13.27
C SER A 104 -8.71 -1.16 -13.01
N ASN A 105 -9.75 -0.38 -12.74
CA ASN A 105 -9.60 0.99 -12.24
C ASN A 105 -9.78 1.06 -10.72
N ILE A 106 -9.25 0.06 -10.01
CA ILE A 106 -9.26 -0.04 -8.54
C ILE A 106 -7.84 0.12 -8.05
N TRP A 107 -7.68 1.08 -7.13
CA TRP A 107 -6.40 1.55 -6.66
C TRP A 107 -6.36 1.48 -5.16
N VAL A 108 -5.22 1.09 -4.61
CA VAL A 108 -4.88 1.52 -3.26
C VAL A 108 -4.72 3.03 -3.33
N VAL A 109 -5.41 3.75 -2.45
CA VAL A 109 -5.18 5.16 -2.19
C VAL A 109 -4.47 5.28 -0.85
N TYR A 110 -3.48 6.16 -0.76
CA TYR A 110 -2.83 6.49 0.50
C TYR A 110 -2.41 7.96 0.52
N GLY A 111 -2.34 8.56 1.70
CA GLY A 111 -2.01 9.98 1.82
C GLY A 111 -1.70 10.40 3.24
N ALA A 112 -1.08 11.57 3.39
CA ALA A 112 -0.78 12.20 4.66
C ALA A 112 -1.22 13.66 4.67
N VAL A 113 -1.65 14.15 5.82
CA VAL A 113 -1.98 15.56 6.04
C VAL A 113 -1.80 15.95 7.51
N ASP A 114 -1.39 17.19 7.76
CA ASP A 114 -1.13 17.68 9.13
C ASP A 114 -2.42 17.85 9.97
N ARG A 115 -3.58 17.91 9.31
CA ARG A 115 -4.89 18.10 9.96
C ARG A 115 -5.94 17.24 9.30
N SER A 116 -6.80 16.63 10.11
CA SER A 116 -7.90 15.81 9.62
C SER A 116 -8.79 16.57 8.63
N PRO A 117 -9.06 16.01 7.43
CA PRO A 117 -10.01 16.59 6.49
C PRO A 117 -11.47 16.26 6.85
N VAL A 118 -11.71 15.44 7.89
CA VAL A 118 -13.05 15.08 8.39
C VAL A 118 -13.25 15.47 9.86
N PRO A 119 -14.49 15.71 10.31
CA PRO A 119 -14.79 16.07 11.70
C PRO A 119 -14.29 15.08 12.77
N GLU A 120 -13.90 15.62 13.93
CA GLU A 120 -13.34 14.86 15.07
C GLU A 120 -14.25 13.72 15.56
N HIS A 121 -15.56 13.97 15.63
CA HIS A 121 -16.54 13.03 16.16
C HIS A 121 -16.74 11.76 15.32
N LEU A 122 -16.17 11.71 14.11
CA LEU A 122 -16.21 10.53 13.25
C LEU A 122 -15.09 9.52 13.57
N TYR A 123 -14.12 9.91 14.39
CA TYR A 123 -13.05 9.03 14.83
C TYR A 123 -13.49 8.21 16.04
N SER A 124 -13.09 6.94 16.05
CA SER A 124 -13.15 6.06 17.21
C SER A 124 -12.23 6.55 18.32
N SER A 125 -12.38 5.98 19.52
CA SER A 125 -11.45 6.20 20.64
C SER A 125 -10.01 5.73 20.34
N THR A 126 -9.83 4.87 19.34
CA THR A 126 -8.51 4.41 18.86
C THR A 126 -7.90 5.33 17.80
N GLY A 127 -8.59 6.41 17.43
CA GLY A 127 -8.11 7.40 16.48
C GLY A 127 -8.28 7.01 15.01
N HIS A 128 -9.21 6.11 14.69
CA HIS A 128 -9.51 5.67 13.33
C HIS A 128 -10.93 6.07 12.90
N ALA A 129 -11.11 6.42 11.63
CA ALA A 129 -12.41 6.68 11.04
C ALA A 129 -12.54 5.90 9.73
N TRP A 130 -13.56 5.03 9.64
CA TRP A 130 -13.82 4.19 8.47
C TRP A 130 -15.00 4.72 7.67
N PHE A 131 -14.86 4.64 6.34
CA PHE A 131 -15.90 5.10 5.43
C PHE A 131 -16.05 4.16 4.24
N ASP A 132 -17.30 3.89 3.89
CA ASP A 132 -17.67 3.41 2.55
C ASP A 132 -18.04 4.59 1.67
N LEU A 133 -17.47 4.62 0.46
CA LEU A 133 -17.75 5.63 -0.56
C LEU A 133 -18.67 5.06 -1.63
N ARG A 134 -19.74 5.80 -1.94
CA ARG A 134 -20.63 5.51 -3.07
C ARG A 134 -20.86 6.79 -3.85
N ALA A 135 -20.35 6.84 -5.09
CA ALA A 135 -20.36 8.05 -5.92
C ALA A 135 -19.83 9.28 -5.16
N GLY A 136 -18.70 9.10 -4.45
CA GLY A 136 -18.02 10.13 -3.67
C GLY A 136 -18.60 10.35 -2.27
N VAL A 137 -19.84 9.98 -1.99
CA VAL A 137 -20.46 10.22 -0.67
C VAL A 137 -19.76 9.39 0.41
N LEU A 138 -19.24 10.05 1.45
CA LEU A 138 -18.61 9.42 2.62
C LEU A 138 -19.68 8.91 3.59
N ASN A 139 -19.77 7.59 3.77
CA ASN A 139 -20.68 6.98 4.73
C ASN A 139 -19.84 6.37 5.87
N PRO A 140 -19.90 6.91 7.09
CA PRO A 140 -19.21 6.33 8.23
C PRO A 140 -19.67 4.89 8.47
N ILE A 141 -18.73 3.99 8.73
CA ILE A 141 -19.01 2.60 9.07
C ILE A 141 -18.27 2.20 10.35
N THR A 142 -18.74 1.13 10.99
CA THR A 142 -17.98 0.47 12.05
C THR A 142 -16.73 -0.17 11.45
N ALA A 143 -15.63 -0.16 12.20
CA ALA A 143 -14.40 -0.82 11.80
C ALA A 143 -14.67 -2.31 11.43
N PRO A 144 -14.29 -2.76 10.23
CA PRO A 144 -14.58 -4.12 9.76
C PRO A 144 -13.64 -5.17 10.37
N ALA A 145 -12.58 -4.75 11.07
CA ALA A 145 -11.58 -5.61 11.68
C ALA A 145 -10.88 -4.91 12.85
N VAL A 146 -10.14 -5.68 13.65
CA VAL A 146 -9.34 -5.16 14.77
C VAL A 146 -8.11 -4.43 14.25
N GLU A 147 -7.91 -3.20 14.72
CA GLU A 147 -6.86 -2.30 14.23
C GLU A 147 -5.66 -2.22 15.18
N ALA A 148 -5.84 -2.70 16.41
CA ALA A 148 -4.89 -2.49 17.50
C ALA A 148 -3.51 -3.07 17.16
N GLY A 149 -2.48 -2.25 17.29
CA GLY A 149 -1.10 -2.66 17.05
C GLY A 149 -0.67 -2.73 15.58
N LEU A 150 -1.58 -2.48 14.63
CA LEU A 150 -1.27 -2.52 13.21
C LEU A 150 -0.80 -1.15 12.70
N THR A 151 0.21 -1.12 11.82
CA THR A 151 0.57 0.07 11.03
C THR A 151 -0.45 0.33 9.92
N ILE A 152 -0.36 1.47 9.22
CA ILE A 152 -1.28 1.76 8.10
C ILE A 152 -1.06 0.76 6.96
N SER A 153 0.18 0.41 6.66
CA SER A 153 0.45 -0.63 5.65
C SER A 153 -0.09 -2.00 6.05
N GLN A 154 0.00 -2.38 7.33
CA GLN A 154 -0.56 -3.63 7.83
C GLN A 154 -2.09 -3.63 7.73
N LEU A 155 -2.77 -2.54 8.12
CA LEU A 155 -4.22 -2.39 7.95
C LEU A 155 -4.63 -2.57 6.48
N GLY A 156 -3.81 -2.07 5.55
CA GLY A 156 -3.99 -2.27 4.12
C GLY A 156 -3.76 -3.70 3.64
N SER A 157 -2.77 -4.40 4.20
CA SER A 157 -2.19 -5.61 3.58
C SER A 157 -2.38 -6.93 4.32
N THR A 158 -2.87 -6.92 5.57
CA THR A 158 -3.07 -8.14 6.37
C THR A 158 -4.54 -8.45 6.65
N LEU A 159 -5.46 -7.58 6.24
CA LEU A 159 -6.89 -7.70 6.53
C LEU A 159 -7.68 -7.75 5.21
N PRO A 160 -8.42 -8.84 4.94
CA PRO A 160 -9.27 -8.93 3.76
C PRO A 160 -10.57 -8.16 4.00
N VAL A 161 -10.49 -6.83 3.99
CA VAL A 161 -11.61 -5.93 4.28
C VAL A 161 -11.80 -4.87 3.20
N TRP A 162 -10.98 -4.86 2.16
CA TRP A 162 -11.00 -3.82 1.14
C TRP A 162 -11.74 -4.28 -0.11
N PRO A 163 -12.67 -3.48 -0.66
CA PRO A 163 -13.45 -3.89 -1.83
C PRO A 163 -12.55 -4.00 -3.07
N GLY A 164 -12.57 -5.17 -3.70
CA GLY A 164 -11.89 -5.47 -4.95
C GLY A 164 -12.84 -5.57 -6.15
N PRO A 165 -12.43 -6.27 -7.22
CA PRO A 165 -13.30 -6.59 -8.34
C PRO A 165 -14.56 -7.31 -7.84
N GLN A 166 -15.72 -6.96 -8.38
CA GLN A 166 -17.01 -7.54 -7.98
C GLN A 166 -17.38 -7.34 -6.49
N ASP A 167 -16.75 -6.36 -5.82
CA ASP A 167 -16.99 -6.01 -4.41
C ASP A 167 -16.61 -7.11 -3.40
N GLU A 168 -15.84 -8.11 -3.83
CA GLU A 168 -15.23 -9.09 -2.94
C GLU A 168 -14.16 -8.45 -2.04
N PRO A 169 -13.99 -8.90 -0.80
CA PRO A 169 -13.00 -8.34 0.12
C PRO A 169 -11.58 -8.90 -0.12
N TYR A 170 -10.60 -8.00 -0.17
CA TYR A 170 -9.18 -8.31 -0.36
C TYR A 170 -8.32 -7.63 0.71
N ALA A 171 -7.18 -8.26 0.99
CA ALA A 171 -6.02 -7.60 1.55
C ALA A 171 -5.22 -7.01 0.39
N LEU A 172 -4.79 -5.75 0.51
CA LEU A 172 -4.20 -4.99 -0.58
C LEU A 172 -2.68 -5.14 -0.63
N CYS A 173 -2.11 -4.97 -1.81
CA CYS A 173 -0.66 -4.87 -1.98
C CYS A 173 -0.22 -3.42 -1.86
N CYS A 174 0.42 -3.08 -0.73
CA CYS A 174 0.99 -1.76 -0.45
C CYS A 174 2.42 -1.60 -0.99
N ILE A 175 2.72 -2.26 -2.12
CA ILE A 175 3.96 -2.13 -2.91
C ILE A 175 3.53 -1.66 -4.30
N GLN A 176 4.23 -0.67 -4.84
CA GLN A 176 4.00 -0.17 -6.20
C GLN A 176 4.09 -1.29 -7.22
N SER A 177 3.22 -1.27 -8.23
CA SER A 177 3.06 -2.37 -9.17
C SER A 177 4.37 -2.71 -9.90
N GLY A 178 5.14 -1.70 -10.29
CA GLY A 178 6.43 -1.84 -10.96
C GLY A 178 7.51 -2.54 -10.14
N TRP A 179 7.43 -2.50 -8.80
CA TRP A 179 8.43 -3.11 -7.90
C TRP A 179 8.09 -4.54 -7.50
N ARG A 180 6.86 -5.02 -7.71
CA ARG A 180 6.45 -6.37 -7.28
C ARG A 180 7.29 -7.48 -7.94
N PRO A 181 7.63 -7.43 -9.24
CA PRO A 181 8.53 -8.40 -9.85
C PRO A 181 9.93 -8.38 -9.21
N ASP A 182 10.44 -7.20 -8.90
CA ASP A 182 11.77 -7.00 -8.31
C ASP A 182 11.84 -7.58 -6.88
N TYR A 183 10.78 -7.43 -6.10
CA TYR A 183 10.64 -8.08 -4.79
C TYR A 183 10.69 -9.62 -4.89
N LEU A 184 10.05 -10.21 -5.91
CA LEU A 184 10.12 -11.64 -6.15
C LEU A 184 11.53 -12.08 -6.56
N GLU A 185 12.15 -11.34 -7.47
CA GLU A 185 13.53 -11.59 -7.92
C GLU A 185 14.51 -11.54 -6.74
N TYR A 186 14.39 -10.51 -5.90
CA TYR A 186 15.21 -10.35 -4.70
C TYR A 186 15.02 -11.51 -3.71
N ASN A 187 13.78 -11.91 -3.43
CA ASN A 187 13.50 -13.06 -2.57
C ASN A 187 14.09 -14.36 -3.14
N ARG A 188 14.06 -14.57 -4.46
CA ARG A 188 14.68 -15.73 -5.11
C ARG A 188 16.19 -15.74 -4.97
N LEU A 189 16.86 -14.58 -5.05
CA LEU A 189 18.30 -14.49 -4.77
C LEU A 189 18.62 -14.85 -3.32
N GLN A 190 17.78 -14.47 -2.37
CA GLN A 190 17.93 -14.87 -0.98
C GLN A 190 17.70 -16.38 -0.78
N VAL A 191 16.72 -16.98 -1.48
CA VAL A 191 16.55 -18.44 -1.49
C VAL A 191 17.80 -19.14 -2.02
N SER A 192 18.38 -18.67 -3.12
CA SER A 192 19.63 -19.22 -3.65
C SER A 192 20.81 -19.07 -2.68
N LEU A 193 20.89 -17.95 -1.95
CA LEU A 193 21.84 -17.76 -0.87
C LEU A 193 21.62 -18.79 0.26
N GLY A 194 20.37 -18.98 0.71
CA GLY A 194 20.01 -19.96 1.74
C GLY A 194 20.25 -21.42 1.33
N ARG A 195 20.14 -21.74 0.05
CA ARG A 195 20.49 -23.07 -0.51
C ARG A 195 21.99 -23.28 -0.71
N GLY A 196 22.83 -22.27 -0.43
CA GLY A 196 24.28 -22.32 -0.70
C GLY A 196 24.65 -22.30 -2.19
N GLN A 197 23.71 -21.93 -3.06
CA GLN A 197 23.94 -21.78 -4.51
C GLN A 197 24.66 -20.46 -4.84
N LEU A 198 24.63 -19.51 -3.91
CA LEU A 198 25.36 -18.25 -3.95
C LEU A 198 26.13 -18.08 -2.65
N THR A 199 27.34 -17.56 -2.72
CA THR A 199 28.03 -17.03 -1.54
C THR A 199 27.46 -15.66 -1.17
N ARG A 200 27.65 -15.22 0.09
CA ARG A 200 27.26 -13.86 0.54
C ARG A 200 27.93 -12.76 -0.30
N ALA A 201 29.17 -12.98 -0.76
CA ALA A 201 29.89 -12.03 -1.59
C ALA A 201 29.27 -11.91 -3.00
N GLU A 202 28.91 -13.03 -3.61
CA GLU A 202 28.22 -13.04 -4.91
C GLU A 202 26.83 -12.45 -4.81
N PHE A 203 26.05 -12.80 -3.78
CA PHE A 203 24.74 -12.21 -3.52
C PHE A 203 24.84 -10.68 -3.42
N LYS A 204 25.76 -10.17 -2.59
CA LYS A 204 25.97 -8.72 -2.43
C LYS A 204 26.37 -8.07 -3.75
N THR A 205 27.26 -8.69 -4.52
CA THR A 205 27.71 -8.16 -5.81
C THR A 205 26.57 -8.08 -6.82
N ARG A 206 25.72 -9.11 -6.90
CA ARG A 206 24.56 -9.12 -7.80
C ARG A 206 23.53 -8.06 -7.41
N VAL A 207 23.18 -7.97 -6.13
CA VAL A 207 22.19 -7.00 -5.64
C VAL A 207 22.68 -5.57 -5.79
N LEU A 208 23.95 -5.28 -5.44
CA LEU A 208 24.51 -3.92 -5.57
C LEU A 208 24.82 -3.54 -7.02
N GLY A 209 25.01 -4.51 -7.91
CA GLY A 209 25.28 -4.29 -9.33
C GLY A 209 24.02 -4.15 -10.18
N ASP A 210 22.83 -4.36 -9.61
CA ASP A 210 21.54 -4.16 -10.27
C ASP A 210 20.89 -2.87 -9.76
N ASP A 211 20.69 -1.90 -10.66
CA ASP A 211 20.15 -0.57 -10.35
C ASP A 211 18.76 -0.63 -9.70
N ARG A 212 17.97 -1.68 -9.92
CA ARG A 212 16.67 -1.87 -9.26
C ARG A 212 16.86 -2.51 -7.89
N LEU A 213 17.54 -3.65 -7.84
CA LEU A 213 17.61 -4.47 -6.63
C LEU A 213 18.47 -3.85 -5.53
N CYS A 214 19.40 -2.95 -5.87
CA CYS A 214 20.27 -2.31 -4.90
C CYS A 214 19.49 -1.54 -3.82
N HIS A 215 18.28 -1.08 -4.14
CA HIS A 215 17.39 -0.39 -3.20
C HIS A 215 16.65 -1.33 -2.22
N LEU A 216 16.61 -2.63 -2.50
CA LEU A 216 15.97 -3.65 -1.65
C LEU A 216 16.94 -4.32 -0.68
N ILE A 217 18.22 -3.90 -0.69
CA ILE A 217 19.28 -4.61 0.02
C ILE A 217 19.00 -4.72 1.52
N SER A 218 19.11 -5.94 2.00
CA SER A 218 19.07 -6.31 3.42
C SER A 218 20.18 -7.32 3.68
N ASN A 219 20.58 -7.46 4.95
CA ASN A 219 21.55 -8.48 5.35
C ASN A 219 20.82 -9.60 6.12
N PRO A 220 20.19 -10.56 5.42
CA PRO A 220 19.42 -11.61 6.08
C PRO A 220 20.33 -12.54 6.89
N GLY A 221 19.90 -12.82 8.12
CA GLY A 221 20.51 -13.84 8.97
C GLY A 221 20.19 -15.25 8.48
N GLU A 222 20.98 -16.23 8.91
CA GLU A 222 20.85 -17.64 8.48
C GLU A 222 19.46 -18.22 8.79
N ASP A 223 18.87 -17.89 9.94
CA ASP A 223 17.55 -18.39 10.33
C ASP A 223 16.45 -17.93 9.35
N TYR A 224 16.53 -16.67 8.91
CA TYR A 224 15.59 -16.14 7.92
C TYR A 224 15.81 -16.78 6.55
N LEU A 225 17.06 -17.03 6.15
CA LEU A 225 17.37 -17.73 4.91
C LEU A 225 16.83 -19.17 4.93
N ARG A 226 16.99 -19.91 6.03
CA ARG A 226 16.40 -21.26 6.20
C ARG A 226 14.89 -21.22 6.09
N TYR A 227 14.24 -20.26 6.76
CA TYR A 227 12.80 -20.04 6.63
C TYR A 227 12.38 -19.81 5.17
N LEU A 228 13.09 -18.92 4.46
CA LEU A 228 12.74 -18.56 3.09
C LEU A 228 12.91 -19.75 2.12
N VAL A 229 13.92 -20.59 2.32
CA VAL A 229 14.07 -21.85 1.56
C VAL A 229 12.90 -22.78 1.80
N CYS A 230 12.53 -23.03 3.07
CA CYS A 230 11.36 -23.86 3.37
C CYS A 230 10.06 -23.26 2.79
N LEU A 231 9.94 -21.93 2.77
CA LEU A 231 8.79 -21.26 2.17
C LEU A 231 8.76 -21.43 0.64
N ASP A 232 9.90 -21.35 -0.03
CA ASP A 232 10.03 -21.58 -1.49
C ASP A 232 9.67 -23.02 -1.86
N ASP A 233 10.13 -24.01 -1.09
CA ASP A 233 9.82 -25.43 -1.31
C ASP A 233 8.30 -25.71 -1.21
N LEU A 234 7.57 -24.90 -0.45
CA LEU A 234 6.10 -24.94 -0.32
C LEU A 234 5.38 -24.07 -1.37
N GLY A 235 6.10 -23.43 -2.29
CA GLY A 235 5.55 -22.50 -3.28
C GLY A 235 5.08 -21.17 -2.69
N GLY A 236 5.59 -20.77 -1.52
CA GLY A 236 5.20 -19.54 -0.82
C GLY A 236 6.01 -18.30 -1.20
N VAL A 237 7.10 -18.45 -1.96
CA VAL A 237 7.84 -17.32 -2.53
C VAL A 237 7.21 -16.92 -3.86
N GLU A 238 6.19 -16.06 -3.76
CA GLU A 238 5.38 -15.59 -4.87
C GLU A 238 5.47 -14.07 -5.06
N GLN A 239 5.09 -13.59 -6.23
CA GLN A 239 5.03 -12.16 -6.49
C GLN A 239 4.00 -11.52 -5.56
N PRO A 240 4.33 -10.42 -4.84
CA PRO A 240 3.35 -9.71 -4.03
C PRO A 240 2.16 -9.23 -4.87
N GLY A 241 0.96 -9.34 -4.33
CA GLY A 241 -0.28 -8.93 -4.98
C GLY A 241 -1.45 -8.86 -3.97
N PRO A 242 -2.61 -8.33 -4.38
CA PRO A 242 -3.80 -8.35 -3.54
C PRO A 242 -4.24 -9.80 -3.30
N LEU A 243 -4.68 -10.11 -2.08
CA LEU A 243 -5.06 -11.46 -1.65
C LEU A 243 -6.52 -11.48 -1.21
N SER A 244 -7.31 -12.39 -1.78
CA SER A 244 -8.62 -12.71 -1.22
C SER A 244 -8.44 -13.38 0.14
N GLU A 245 -9.51 -13.47 0.93
CA GLU A 245 -9.47 -14.15 2.22
C GLU A 245 -8.93 -15.60 2.11
N LYS A 246 -9.37 -16.34 1.09
CA LYS A 246 -8.89 -17.71 0.84
C LYS A 246 -7.38 -17.75 0.61
N HIS A 247 -6.86 -16.93 -0.31
CA HIS A 247 -5.43 -16.92 -0.64
C HIS A 247 -4.58 -16.41 0.54
N LEU A 248 -5.10 -15.47 1.34
CA LEU A 248 -4.42 -15.00 2.54
C LEU A 248 -4.25 -16.13 3.55
N ARG A 249 -5.31 -16.90 3.85
CA ARG A 249 -5.24 -18.07 4.73
C ARG A 249 -4.27 -19.12 4.22
N GLU A 250 -4.32 -19.45 2.92
CA GLU A 250 -3.38 -20.39 2.31
C GLU A 250 -1.92 -19.93 2.44
N ARG A 251 -1.66 -18.63 2.31
CA ARG A 251 -0.33 -18.04 2.50
C ARG A 251 0.12 -18.11 3.96
N GLU A 252 -0.76 -17.82 4.91
CA GLU A 252 -0.49 -17.93 6.35
C GLU A 252 -0.17 -19.38 6.76
N ASP A 253 -0.92 -20.35 6.21
CA ASP A 253 -0.68 -21.77 6.44
C ASP A 253 0.69 -22.20 5.92
N ARG A 254 1.05 -21.81 4.68
CA ARG A 254 2.39 -22.06 4.11
C ARG A 254 3.49 -21.44 4.97
N ALA A 255 3.32 -20.20 5.40
CA ALA A 255 4.28 -19.50 6.26
C ALA A 255 4.46 -20.21 7.62
N ALA A 256 3.37 -20.66 8.23
CA ALA A 256 3.41 -21.38 9.50
C ALA A 256 4.12 -22.75 9.36
N VAL A 257 3.88 -23.47 8.28
CA VAL A 257 4.59 -24.74 7.98
C VAL A 257 6.08 -24.48 7.73
N ALA A 258 6.42 -23.49 6.91
CA ALA A 258 7.81 -23.12 6.61
C ALA A 258 8.60 -22.76 7.88
N LEU A 259 7.99 -21.97 8.77
CA LEU A 259 8.60 -21.57 10.04
C LEU A 259 8.92 -22.78 10.91
N ARG A 260 7.98 -23.72 11.06
CA ARG A 260 8.21 -24.96 11.83
C ARG A 260 9.34 -25.79 11.22
N ASN A 261 9.34 -25.98 9.90
CA ASN A 261 10.36 -26.79 9.22
C ASN A 261 11.76 -26.17 9.36
N SER A 262 11.86 -24.84 9.30
CA SER A 262 13.15 -24.11 9.41
C SER A 262 13.80 -24.17 10.79
N GLN A 263 13.03 -24.50 11.83
CA GLN A 263 13.53 -24.69 13.20
C GLN A 263 14.04 -26.10 13.47
N THR A 264 13.68 -27.06 12.61
CA THR A 264 14.05 -28.48 12.72
C THR A 264 15.16 -28.91 11.74
N ALA A 265 15.53 -28.03 10.81
CA ALA A 265 16.58 -28.22 9.81
C ALA A 265 17.89 -27.55 10.23
#